data_AF-A0A392PJA1-F1
#
_entry.id   AF-A0A392PJA1-F1
#
_cell.length_a   1.000
_cell.length_b   1.000
_cell.length_c   1.000
_cell.angle_alpha   90.00
_cell.angle_beta   90.00
_cell.angle_gamma   90.00
#
_symmetry.space_group_name_H-M   'P 1'
#
loop_
_entity.id
_entity.type
_entity.pdbx_description
1 polymer ?
#
loop_
_entity_poly.entity_id
_entity_poly.type
_entity_poly.pdbx_seq_one_letter_code
_entity_poly.pdbx_strand_id
1 'polypeptide(L)' 'MEQALFSPPLSKQRVEFAVQHILESHATNLLDFGCGSGSLLEALLNYSTSLEKIAGVDISQKGLTRAAK' A
#
# COMPACT_ATOMS: atom_id res chain seq x y z
N MET A 1 -10.00 -23.55 8.76
CA MET A 1 -9.27 -22.59 9.61
C MET A 1 -8.07 -22.14 8.81
N GLU A 2 -7.93 -20.84 8.55
CA GLU A 2 -6.74 -20.33 7.84
C GLU A 2 -5.50 -20.49 8.72
N GLN A 3 -4.35 -20.82 8.12
CA GLN A 3 -3.08 -21.01 8.82
C GLN A 3 -2.10 -19.90 8.43
N ALA A 4 -1.38 -19.36 9.41
CA ALA A 4 -0.30 -18.40 9.16
C ALA A 4 0.97 -19.14 8.75
N LEU A 5 1.21 -19.25 7.44
CA LEU A 5 2.38 -19.96 6.87
C LEU A 5 3.67 -19.11 6.86
N PHE A 6 3.56 -17.80 7.09
CA PHE A 6 4.66 -16.85 6.97
C PHE A 6 4.75 -15.96 8.21
N SER A 7 5.97 -15.64 8.65
CA SER A 7 6.25 -14.69 9.73
C SER A 7 7.30 -13.67 9.25
N PRO A 8 6.94 -12.38 9.07
CA PRO A 8 5.60 -11.81 9.22
C PRO A 8 4.62 -12.33 8.14
N PRO A 9 3.29 -12.11 8.26
CA PRO A 9 2.33 -12.52 7.25
C PRO A 9 2.72 -12.06 5.85
N LEU A 10 2.51 -12.91 4.84
CA LEU A 10 2.96 -12.64 3.46
C LEU A 10 2.40 -11.31 2.91
N SER A 11 1.18 -10.94 3.27
CA SER A 11 0.61 -9.64 2.91
C SER A 11 1.44 -8.46 3.41
N LYS A 12 1.99 -8.54 4.63
CA LYS A 12 2.89 -7.51 5.17
C LYS A 12 4.25 -7.51 4.47
N GLN A 13 4.80 -8.68 4.14
CA GLN A 13 6.06 -8.78 3.40
C GLN A 13 5.96 -8.07 2.04
N ARG A 14 4.84 -8.24 1.31
CA ARG A 14 4.63 -7.57 0.02
C ARG A 14 4.56 -6.05 0.16
N VAL A 15 3.89 -5.56 1.21
CA VAL A 15 3.81 -4.12 1.47
C VAL A 15 5.19 -3.55 1.78
N GLU A 16 5.95 -4.20 2.67
CA GLU A 16 7.31 -3.76 3.01
C GLU A 16 8.20 -3.71 1.76
N PHE A 17 8.16 -4.75 0.93
CA PHE A 17 8.93 -4.80 -0.31
C PHE A 17 8.61 -3.61 -1.24
N ALA A 18 7.32 -3.30 -1.42
CA ALA A 18 6.88 -2.17 -2.23
C ALA A 18 7.31 -0.82 -1.64
N VAL A 19 7.16 -0.63 -0.33
CA VAL A 19 7.57 0.59 0.37
C VAL A 19 9.05 0.87 0.15
N GLN A 20 9.92 -0.13 0.35
CA GLN A 20 11.37 0.06 0.17
C GLN A 20 11.72 0.55 -1.24
N HIS A 21 11.15 -0.07 -2.28
CA HIS A 21 11.41 0.34 -3.67
C HIS A 21 10.86 1.74 -3.98
N ILE A 22 9.71 2.10 -3.40
CA ILE A 22 9.13 3.45 -3.56
C ILE A 22 10.05 4.49 -2.93
N LEU A 23 10.57 4.23 -1.72
CA LEU A 23 11.50 5.13 -1.04
C LEU A 23 12.82 5.30 -1.81
N GLU A 24 13.39 4.20 -2.29
CA GLU A 24 14.63 4.21 -3.09
C GLU A 24 14.49 4.93 -4.43
N SER A 25 13.28 4.95 -5.01
CA SER A 25 13.04 5.59 -6.30
C SER A 25 13.02 7.12 -6.27
N HIS A 26 12.80 7.72 -5.09
CA HIS A 26 12.56 9.16 -4.93
C HIS A 26 11.47 9.73 -5.86
N ALA A 27 10.50 8.90 -6.26
CA ALA A 27 9.40 9.34 -7.10
C ALA A 27 8.55 10.41 -6.40
N THR A 28 7.95 11.29 -7.21
CA THR A 28 7.02 12.34 -6.73
C THR A 28 5.56 11.96 -6.90
N ASN A 29 5.24 10.97 -7.74
CA ASN A 29 3.87 10.54 -8.03
C ASN A 29 3.76 9.02 -7.90
N LEU A 30 2.73 8.56 -7.20
CA LEU A 30 2.41 7.13 -7.04
C LEU A 30 0.96 6.85 -7.46
N LEU A 31 0.77 5.77 -8.23
CA LEU A 31 -0.53 5.23 -8.57
C LEU A 31 -0.59 3.75 -8.16
N ASP A 32 -1.50 3.41 -7.25
CA ASP A 32 -1.72 2.05 -6.75
C ASP A 32 -2.95 1.41 -7.41
N PHE A 33 -2.70 0.52 -8.38
CA PHE A 33 -3.76 -0.23 -9.08
C PHE A 33 -4.15 -1.47 -8.29
N GLY A 34 -5.43 -1.55 -7.92
CA GLY A 34 -5.93 -2.58 -7.01
C GLY A 34 -5.66 -2.22 -5.55
N CYS A 35 -5.80 -0.95 -5.18
CA CYS A 35 -5.46 -0.46 -3.84
C CYS A 35 -6.32 -1.07 -2.73
N GLY A 36 -7.46 -1.67 -3.06
CA GLY A 36 -8.34 -2.36 -2.12
C GLY A 36 -8.81 -1.43 -1.00
N SER A 37 -8.43 -1.73 0.24
CA SER A 37 -8.69 -0.89 1.41
C SER A 37 -7.53 0.05 1.76
N GLY A 38 -6.55 0.21 0.88
CA GLY A 38 -5.49 1.21 1.01
C GLY A 38 -4.28 0.79 1.86
N SER A 39 -4.03 -0.50 2.11
CA SER A 39 -2.98 -0.93 3.05
C SER A 39 -1.56 -0.48 2.66
N LEU A 40 -1.25 -0.40 1.36
CA LEU A 40 0.04 0.13 0.90
C LEU A 40 0.12 1.65 1.13
N LEU A 41 -0.96 2.36 0.78
CA LEU A 41 -1.05 3.81 0.93
C LEU A 41 -0.96 4.22 2.41
N GLU A 42 -1.65 3.48 3.29
CA GLU A 42 -1.58 3.64 4.75
C GLU A 42 -0.16 3.38 5.27
N ALA A 43 0.50 2.32 4.80
CA ALA A 43 1.86 2.01 5.22
C ALA A 43 2.84 3.14 4.89
N LEU A 44 2.73 3.73 3.68
CA LEU A 44 3.59 4.83 3.23
C LEU A 44 3.50 6.09 4.11
N LEU A 45 2.39 6.32 4.81
CA LEU A 45 2.24 7.45 5.74
C LEU A 45 3.19 7.37 6.94
N ASN A 46 3.74 6.18 7.23
CA ASN A 46 4.67 5.98 8.33
C ASN A 46 6.13 6.27 7.97
N TYR A 47 6.41 6.65 6.71
CA TYR A 47 7.75 6.89 6.21
C TYR A 47 7.87 8.31 5.66
N SER A 48 9.07 8.88 5.75
CA SER A 48 9.38 10.11 5.01
C SER A 48 9.57 9.74 3.54
N THR A 49 8.69 10.22 2.67
CA THR A 49 8.73 9.94 1.22
C THR A 49 8.93 11.24 0.42
N SER A 50 9.38 11.11 -0.83
CA SER A 50 9.42 12.22 -1.80
C SER A 50 8.08 12.39 -2.54
N LEU A 51 7.06 11.61 -2.20
CA LEU A 51 5.77 11.61 -2.90
C LEU A 51 5.01 12.90 -2.61
N GLU A 52 4.59 13.56 -3.68
CA GLU A 52 3.75 14.76 -3.65
C GLU A 52 2.29 14.42 -3.99
N LYS A 53 2.07 13.43 -4.86
CA LYS A 53 0.74 12.99 -5.28
C LYS A 53 0.62 11.48 -5.21
N ILE A 54 -0.46 11.03 -4.57
CA ILE A 54 -0.77 9.63 -4.39
C ILE A 54 -2.21 9.41 -4.82
N ALA A 55 -2.44 8.40 -5.66
CA ALA A 55 -3.78 7.98 -6.05
C ALA A 55 -3.91 6.47 -5.98
N GLY A 56 -5.06 5.99 -5.53
CA GLY A 56 -5.44 4.58 -5.55
C GLY A 56 -6.59 4.36 -6.53
N VAL A 57 -6.54 3.26 -7.28
CA VAL A 57 -7.58 2.85 -8.22
C VAL A 57 -8.04 1.45 -7.84
N ASP A 58 -9.34 1.27 -7.66
CA ASP A 58 -9.94 -0.04 -7.44
C ASP A 58 -11.36 -0.07 -8.02
N ILE A 59 -11.84 -1.25 -8.40
CA ILE A 59 -13.23 -1.43 -8.84
C ILE A 59 -14.18 -1.62 -7.65
N SER A 60 -13.65 -2.05 -6.51
CA SER A 60 -14.40 -2.34 -5.29
C SER A 60 -14.75 -1.06 -4.54
N GLN A 61 -15.96 -0.55 -4.76
CA GLN A 61 -16.47 0.61 -4.02
C GLN A 61 -16.38 0.41 -2.49
N LYS A 62 -16.64 -0.80 -1.99
CA LYS A 62 -16.52 -1.12 -0.56
C LYS A 62 -15.07 -1.02 -0.06
N GLY A 63 -14.10 -1.42 -0.88
CA GLY A 63 -12.68 -1.26 -0.59
C GLY A 63 -12.31 0.23 -0.54
N LEU A 64 -12.67 0.97 -1.58
CA LEU A 64 -12.43 2.41 -1.69
C LEU A 64 -13.03 3.20 -0.51
N THR A 65 -14.25 2.86 -0.08
CA THR A 65 -14.86 3.48 1.10
C THR A 65 -14.09 3.20 2.39
N ARG A 66 -13.38 2.08 2.50
CA ARG A 66 -12.49 1.81 3.64
C ARG A 66 -11.15 2.55 3.49
N ALA A 67 -10.59 2.60 2.30
CA ALA A 67 -9.34 3.31 2.02
C ALA A 67 -9.42 4.82 2.28
N ALA A 68 -10.61 5.41 2.11
CA ALA A 68 -10.85 6.84 2.31
C ALA A 68 -11.19 7.23 3.76
N LYS A 69 -11.22 6.28 4.70
CA LYS A 69 -11.47 6.55 6.13
C LYS A 69 -10.16 6.65 6.89
#